data_AF-A0A7S3Y485-F1
#
_entry.id   AF-A0A7S3Y485-F1
#
_cell.length_a   1.000
_cell.length_b   1.000
_cell.length_c   1.000
_cell.angle_alpha   90.00
_cell.angle_beta   90.00
_cell.angle_gamma   90.00
#
_symmetry.space_group_name_H-M   'P 1'
#
loop_
_entity.id
_entity.type
_entity.pdbx_description
1 polymer ?
#
loop_
_entity_poly.entity_id
_entity_poly.type
_entity_poly.pdbx_seq_one_letter_code
_entity_poly.pdbx_strand_id
1 'polypeptide(L)'
;GPAAFFEDPRATVLQAALDQVGALGWTDAALAAGARAAGFPGLANGMFPAGPVELAHHVMDEAAEHMQREVTKMTGGYGMELDGFQVAEVAVLARLDRLARVRSRWPEAMALGLRPAHAGATADRLARLADEVCHLAGDKSADFSWYTRRAAVASVCVASELHMIVDSSEDLADTKAFVKRRISELKTLDKAPSLVSDFQLGVTSVLGALGTAVVSLAPKGPGLPDPGLLAAGLQAVLQNLAAAAPAPPMGGSFGGPAAAAAEESSIAGEGPVFDGAPEEDPLAKKVDTTAARKNMKDT
;
A
#
# COMPACT_ATOMS: atom_id res chain seq x y z
N GLY A 1 20.43 -2.26 36.68
CA GLY A 1 20.88 -1.23 35.70
C GLY A 1 19.72 -0.90 34.80
N PRO A 2 19.62 0.32 34.25
CA PRO A 2 18.55 0.63 33.31
C PRO A 2 18.70 -0.32 32.11
N ALA A 3 17.60 -0.94 31.70
CA ALA A 3 17.57 -1.75 30.50
C ALA A 3 18.08 -0.87 29.35
N ALA A 4 19.22 -1.23 28.77
CA ALA A 4 19.68 -0.59 27.55
C ALA A 4 18.54 -0.78 26.54
N PHE A 5 17.87 0.31 26.16
CA PHE A 5 16.97 0.30 25.02
C PHE A 5 17.80 -0.20 23.84
N PHE A 6 17.56 -1.44 23.42
CA PHE A 6 18.23 -2.00 22.26
C PHE A 6 17.59 -1.32 21.06
N GLU A 7 18.17 -0.19 20.66
CA GLU A 7 17.73 0.57 19.49
C GLU A 7 17.95 -0.33 18.27
N ASP A 8 16.93 -0.46 17.42
CA ASP A 8 17.02 -1.32 16.25
C ASP A 8 18.15 -0.81 15.35
N PRO A 9 19.22 -1.60 15.13
CA PRO A 9 20.34 -1.17 14.31
C PRO A 9 19.89 -0.87 12.87
N ARG A 10 18.80 -1.50 12.37
CA ARG A 10 18.24 -1.18 11.06
C ARG A 10 17.67 0.24 11.03
N ALA A 11 16.85 0.60 12.00
CA ALA A 11 16.28 1.95 12.11
C ALA A 11 17.37 3.03 12.23
N THR A 12 18.42 2.75 13.03
CA THR A 12 19.56 3.66 13.20
C THR A 12 20.28 3.91 11.86
N VAL A 13 20.53 2.85 11.09
CA VAL A 13 21.18 2.95 9.78
C VAL A 13 20.30 3.66 8.76
N LEU A 14 19.00 3.37 8.73
CA LEU A 14 18.05 4.03 7.83
C LEU A 14 17.96 5.53 8.12
N GLN A 15 17.89 5.91 9.40
CA GLN A 15 17.89 7.32 9.81
C GLN A 15 19.16 8.04 9.35
N ALA A 16 20.34 7.44 9.54
CA ALA A 16 21.61 8.00 9.08
C ALA A 16 21.73 8.04 7.55
N ALA A 17 21.10 7.10 6.84
CA ALA A 17 21.08 7.08 5.38
C ALA A 17 20.23 8.22 4.78
N LEU A 18 19.21 8.71 5.50
CA LEU A 18 18.39 9.84 5.03
C LEU A 18 19.20 11.11 4.81
N ASP A 19 20.18 11.37 5.68
CA ASP A 19 21.07 12.54 5.53
C ASP A 19 21.93 12.45 4.26
N GLN A 20 22.10 11.23 3.72
CA GLN A 20 22.87 10.97 2.50
C GLN A 20 22.03 11.05 1.23
N VAL A 21 20.70 10.98 1.33
CA VAL A 21 19.79 10.97 0.17
C VAL A 21 19.95 12.24 -0.67
N GLY A 22 20.15 13.40 -0.04
CA GLY A 22 20.34 14.66 -0.76
C GLY A 22 21.49 14.63 -1.78
N ALA A 23 22.58 13.91 -1.47
CA ALA A 23 23.74 13.77 -2.35
C ALA A 23 23.69 12.49 -3.20
N LEU A 24 23.38 11.34 -2.60
CA LEU A 24 23.52 10.01 -3.19
C LEU A 24 22.22 9.44 -3.76
N GLY A 25 21.08 10.10 -3.54
CA GLY A 25 19.76 9.61 -3.92
C GLY A 25 19.31 8.38 -3.14
N TRP A 26 18.26 7.73 -3.63
CA TRP A 26 17.71 6.52 -3.03
C TRP A 26 18.43 5.28 -3.57
N THR A 27 19.66 5.09 -3.13
CA THR A 27 20.58 4.08 -3.68
C THR A 27 21.22 3.23 -2.59
N ASP A 28 21.79 2.07 -2.97
CA ASP A 28 22.57 1.24 -2.06
C ASP A 28 23.81 1.97 -1.52
N ALA A 29 24.32 2.96 -2.27
CA ALA A 29 25.39 3.83 -1.83
C ALA A 29 24.96 4.72 -0.65
N ALA A 30 23.72 5.23 -0.66
CA ALA A 30 23.17 5.97 0.46
C ALA A 30 23.01 5.10 1.71
N LEU A 31 22.53 3.86 1.54
CA LEU A 31 22.45 2.88 2.64
C LEU A 31 23.84 2.53 3.20
N ALA A 32 24.82 2.27 2.33
CA ALA A 32 26.19 1.97 2.74
C ALA A 32 26.86 3.17 3.44
N ALA A 33 26.58 4.40 2.99
CA ALA A 33 27.06 5.62 3.64
C ALA A 33 26.39 5.84 5.01
N GLY A 34 25.08 5.63 5.11
CA GLY A 34 24.34 5.66 6.37
C GLY A 34 24.84 4.62 7.38
N ALA A 35 25.13 3.40 6.90
CA ALA A 35 25.72 2.34 7.73
C ALA A 35 27.06 2.77 8.34
N ARG A 36 27.95 3.34 7.52
CA ARG A 36 29.24 3.87 8.00
C ARG A 36 29.06 5.01 8.99
N ALA A 37 28.12 5.93 8.72
CA ALA A 37 27.82 7.05 9.62
C ALA A 37 27.28 6.57 10.98
N ALA A 38 26.50 5.50 10.99
CA ALA A 38 25.98 4.85 12.19
C ALA A 38 26.99 3.92 12.90
N GLY A 39 28.26 3.87 12.44
CA GLY A 39 29.31 3.05 13.05
C GLY A 39 29.33 1.58 12.63
N PHE A 40 28.52 1.20 11.64
CA PHE A 40 28.51 -0.15 11.05
C PHE A 40 29.42 -0.25 9.82
N PRO A 41 29.89 -1.45 9.45
CA PRO A 41 30.60 -1.64 8.19
C PRO A 41 29.74 -1.22 7.00
N GLY A 42 30.32 -0.65 5.94
CA GLY A 42 29.54 -0.25 4.74
C GLY A 42 28.84 -1.40 4.01
N LEU A 43 29.27 -2.65 4.24
CA LEU A 43 28.61 -3.88 3.78
C LEU A 43 27.37 -4.26 4.60
N ALA A 44 27.07 -3.52 5.68
CA ALA A 44 25.85 -3.69 6.45
C ALA A 44 24.59 -3.25 5.68
N ASN A 45 24.73 -2.76 4.44
CA ASN A 45 23.58 -2.62 3.53
C ASN A 45 22.89 -3.97 3.25
N GLY A 46 23.58 -5.11 3.44
CA GLY A 46 22.96 -6.45 3.42
C GLY A 46 21.85 -6.67 4.46
N MET A 47 21.70 -5.76 5.43
CA MET A 47 20.56 -5.74 6.37
C MET A 47 19.24 -5.30 5.70
N PHE A 48 19.29 -4.84 4.45
CA PHE A 48 18.15 -4.36 3.66
C PHE A 48 18.02 -5.20 2.38
N PRO A 49 17.42 -6.41 2.45
CA PRO A 49 17.29 -7.31 1.30
C PRO A 49 16.46 -6.73 0.15
N ALA A 50 15.53 -5.81 0.42
CA ALA A 50 14.77 -5.10 -0.62
C ALA A 50 15.48 -3.81 -1.09
N GLY A 51 16.64 -3.49 -0.50
CA GLY A 51 17.51 -2.39 -0.92
C GLY A 51 16.92 -1.02 -0.59
N PRO A 52 17.10 0.00 -1.46
CA PRO A 52 16.75 1.39 -1.17
C PRO A 52 15.26 1.66 -0.96
N VAL A 53 14.37 0.75 -1.39
CA VAL A 53 12.94 0.87 -1.12
C VAL A 53 12.63 0.79 0.38
N GLU A 54 13.46 0.09 1.16
CA GLU A 54 13.28 0.02 2.62
C GLU A 54 13.52 1.37 3.28
N LEU A 55 14.41 2.20 2.71
CA LEU A 55 14.60 3.58 3.11
C LEU A 55 13.37 4.43 2.80
N ALA A 56 12.77 4.25 1.61
CA ALA A 56 11.53 4.94 1.24
C ALA A 56 10.38 4.55 2.18
N HIS A 57 10.23 3.25 2.45
CA HIS A 57 9.22 2.72 3.37
C HIS A 57 9.42 3.23 4.81
N HIS A 58 10.66 3.33 5.27
CA HIS A 58 10.97 3.91 6.58
C HIS A 58 10.52 5.37 6.68
N VAL A 59 10.70 6.17 5.62
CA VAL A 59 10.19 7.55 5.58
C VAL A 59 8.66 7.59 5.57
N MET A 60 8.01 6.67 4.86
CA MET A 60 6.54 6.56 4.89
C MET A 60 6.02 6.27 6.30
N ASP A 61 6.65 5.32 7.00
CA ASP A 61 6.28 4.93 8.36
C ASP A 61 6.51 6.08 9.34
N GLU A 62 7.67 6.71 9.28
CA GLU A 62 8.00 7.83 10.15
C GLU A 62 7.08 9.04 9.93
N ALA A 63 6.66 9.28 8.68
CA ALA A 63 5.68 10.32 8.37
C ALA A 63 4.29 9.99 8.93
N ALA A 64 3.88 8.72 8.90
CA ALA A 64 2.63 8.26 9.51
C ALA A 64 2.67 8.37 11.04
N GLU A 65 3.78 7.99 11.68
CA GLU A 65 3.95 8.17 13.12
C GLU A 65 3.97 9.63 13.53
N HIS A 66 4.62 10.50 12.75
CA HIS A 66 4.63 11.94 13.01
C HIS A 66 3.21 12.52 12.92
N MET A 67 2.45 12.16 11.88
CA MET A 67 1.04 12.50 11.75
C MET A 67 0.24 12.11 12.98
N GLN A 68 0.38 10.86 13.44
CA GLN A 68 -0.33 10.38 14.62
C GLN A 68 -0.01 11.22 15.86
N ARG A 69 1.28 11.49 16.11
CA ARG A 69 1.73 12.32 17.23
C ARG A 69 1.13 13.73 17.18
N GLU A 70 1.13 14.37 16.02
CA GLU A 70 0.59 15.74 15.89
C GLU A 70 -0.93 15.78 16.10
N VAL A 71 -1.67 14.81 15.55
CA VAL A 71 -3.11 14.71 15.78
C VAL A 71 -3.40 14.47 17.25
N THR A 72 -2.73 13.52 17.91
CA THR A 72 -2.91 13.26 19.35
C THR A 72 -2.61 14.48 20.22
N LYS A 73 -1.58 15.26 19.88
CA LYS A 73 -1.30 16.52 20.58
C LYS A 73 -2.45 17.52 20.42
N MET A 74 -2.99 17.67 19.21
CA MET A 74 -4.10 18.59 18.94
C MET A 74 -5.41 18.20 19.62
N THR A 75 -5.79 16.92 19.54
CA THR A 75 -7.08 16.43 20.06
C THR A 75 -7.04 16.12 21.56
N GLY A 76 -5.93 15.56 22.07
CA GLY A 76 -5.79 15.17 23.48
C GLY A 76 -5.03 16.17 24.36
N GLY A 77 -4.06 16.90 23.78
CA GLY A 77 -3.19 17.81 24.54
C GLY A 77 -3.72 19.23 24.66
N TYR A 78 -4.30 19.77 23.59
CA TYR A 78 -4.83 21.14 23.56
C TYR A 78 -6.35 21.23 23.74
N GLY A 79 -7.05 20.08 23.81
CA GLY A 79 -8.50 20.01 24.00
C GLY A 79 -9.31 20.65 22.87
N MET A 80 -8.77 20.70 21.65
CA MET A 80 -9.50 21.24 20.50
C MET A 80 -10.57 20.24 20.06
N GLU A 81 -11.83 20.67 20.06
CA GLU A 81 -12.93 19.93 19.44
C GLU A 81 -12.86 20.10 17.92
N LEU A 82 -12.20 19.15 17.26
CA LEU A 82 -12.14 19.07 15.80
C LEU A 82 -13.17 18.05 15.30
N ASP A 83 -13.88 18.39 14.21
CA ASP A 83 -14.67 17.40 13.49
C ASP A 83 -13.76 16.38 12.77
N GLY A 84 -14.28 15.21 12.42
CA GLY A 84 -13.48 14.15 11.80
C GLY A 84 -12.80 14.57 10.48
N PHE A 85 -13.40 15.48 9.71
CA PHE A 85 -12.79 16.00 8.49
C PHE A 85 -11.64 16.96 8.80
N GLN A 86 -11.76 17.79 9.83
CA GLN A 86 -10.67 18.64 10.31
C GLN A 86 -9.51 17.81 10.86
N VAL A 87 -9.80 16.71 11.57
CA VAL A 87 -8.76 15.77 12.00
C VAL A 87 -8.06 15.15 10.80
N ALA A 88 -8.80 14.73 9.77
CA ALA A 88 -8.21 14.19 8.54
C ALA A 88 -7.36 15.24 7.79
N GLU A 89 -7.80 16.51 7.74
CA GLU A 89 -7.03 17.61 7.17
C GLU A 89 -5.70 17.80 7.91
N VAL A 90 -5.75 17.92 9.25
CA VAL A 90 -4.55 18.05 10.10
C VAL A 90 -3.63 16.85 9.91
N ALA A 91 -4.18 15.63 9.87
CA ALA A 91 -3.40 14.41 9.71
C ALA A 91 -2.62 14.40 8.39
N VAL A 92 -3.31 14.67 7.27
CA VAL A 92 -2.68 14.72 5.95
C VAL A 92 -1.62 15.83 5.90
N LEU A 93 -1.90 17.01 6.44
CA LEU A 93 -0.93 18.12 6.46
C LEU A 93 0.31 17.82 7.32
N ALA A 94 0.14 17.26 8.52
CA ALA A 94 1.26 16.89 9.38
C ALA A 94 2.16 15.84 8.71
N ARG A 95 1.56 14.87 8.00
CA ARG A 95 2.32 13.90 7.21
C ARG A 95 3.14 14.57 6.12
N LEU A 96 2.55 15.49 5.35
CA LEU A 96 3.23 16.19 4.26
C LEU A 96 4.37 17.08 4.78
N ASP A 97 4.17 17.73 5.91
CA ASP A 97 5.23 18.51 6.58
C ASP A 97 6.45 17.63 6.89
N ARG A 98 6.22 16.41 7.40
CA ARG A 98 7.30 15.45 7.66
C ARG A 98 8.01 15.01 6.37
N LEU A 99 7.29 14.87 5.25
CA LEU A 99 7.87 14.50 3.95
C LEU A 99 8.59 15.67 3.25
N ALA A 100 8.28 16.92 3.59
CA ALA A 100 8.85 18.10 2.96
C ALA A 100 10.40 18.10 2.98
N ARG A 101 11.01 17.50 4.01
CA ARG A 101 12.48 17.38 4.17
C ARG A 101 13.17 16.57 3.06
N VAL A 102 12.46 15.60 2.45
CA VAL A 102 13.00 14.76 1.36
C VAL A 102 12.33 15.07 0.02
N ARG A 103 11.51 16.12 -0.05
CA ARG A 103 10.67 16.47 -1.19
C ARG A 103 11.42 16.50 -2.52
N SER A 104 12.62 17.06 -2.55
CA SER A 104 13.42 17.25 -3.78
C SER A 104 13.74 15.95 -4.51
N ARG A 105 13.92 14.85 -3.76
CA ARG A 105 14.21 13.52 -4.31
C ARG A 105 13.11 12.52 -4.03
N TRP A 106 11.99 12.94 -3.45
CA TRP A 106 10.87 12.07 -3.15
C TRP A 106 10.28 11.33 -4.38
N PRO A 107 10.25 11.92 -5.60
CA PRO A 107 9.83 11.19 -6.80
C PRO A 107 10.64 9.92 -7.08
N GLU A 108 11.93 9.92 -6.76
CA GLU A 108 12.81 8.74 -6.90
C GLU A 108 12.39 7.62 -5.92
N ALA A 109 12.05 7.97 -4.68
CA ALA A 109 11.52 7.02 -3.69
C ALA A 109 10.18 6.42 -4.12
N MET A 110 9.27 7.27 -4.62
CA MET A 110 7.99 6.80 -5.16
C MET A 110 8.20 5.81 -6.30
N ALA A 111 9.13 6.11 -7.22
CA ALA A 111 9.48 5.22 -8.31
C ALA A 111 9.91 3.83 -7.83
N LEU A 112 10.71 3.75 -6.76
CA LEU A 112 11.13 2.48 -6.16
C LEU A 112 9.94 1.70 -5.59
N GLY A 113 9.06 2.38 -4.84
CA GLY A 113 7.88 1.77 -4.23
C GLY A 113 6.85 1.27 -5.24
N LEU A 114 6.80 1.89 -6.41
CA LEU A 114 5.88 1.55 -7.51
C LEU A 114 6.34 0.37 -8.36
N ARG A 115 7.57 -0.12 -8.18
CA ARG A 115 8.07 -1.30 -8.91
C ARG A 115 7.22 -2.53 -8.55
N PRO A 116 6.90 -3.44 -9.49
CA PRO A 116 6.03 -4.59 -9.22
C PRO A 116 6.47 -5.45 -8.02
N ALA A 117 7.78 -5.59 -7.79
CA ALA A 117 8.34 -6.33 -6.66
C ALA A 117 8.06 -5.69 -5.29
N HIS A 118 7.74 -4.39 -5.25
CA HIS A 118 7.53 -3.62 -4.02
C HIS A 118 6.14 -2.99 -3.93
N ALA A 119 5.38 -2.97 -5.03
CA ALA A 119 4.07 -2.33 -5.13
C ALA A 119 3.07 -2.86 -4.09
N GLY A 120 3.08 -4.17 -3.79
CA GLY A 120 2.24 -4.76 -2.75
C GLY A 120 2.55 -4.19 -1.37
N ALA A 121 3.81 -4.22 -0.96
CA ALA A 121 4.24 -3.66 0.34
C ALA A 121 3.99 -2.15 0.44
N THR A 122 4.15 -1.40 -0.66
CA THR A 122 3.82 0.03 -0.71
C THR A 122 2.30 0.26 -0.58
N ALA A 123 1.47 -0.57 -1.23
CA ALA A 123 0.03 -0.51 -1.11
C ALA A 123 -0.46 -0.85 0.30
N ASP A 124 0.15 -1.83 0.97
CA ASP A 124 -0.12 -2.17 2.38
C ASP A 124 0.11 -0.98 3.31
N ARG A 125 1.20 -0.24 3.11
CA ARG A 125 1.50 0.96 3.90
C ARG A 125 0.49 2.08 3.62
N LEU A 126 0.09 2.26 2.36
CA LEU A 126 -0.93 3.24 2.00
C LEU A 126 -2.31 2.88 2.59
N ALA A 127 -2.68 1.59 2.58
CA ALA A 127 -3.92 1.10 3.18
C ALA A 127 -3.94 1.34 4.70
N ARG A 128 -2.82 1.02 5.38
CA ARG A 128 -2.66 1.29 6.82
C ARG A 128 -2.69 2.78 7.14
N LEU A 129 -2.07 3.61 6.32
CA LEU A 129 -2.14 5.06 6.46
C LEU A 129 -3.58 5.57 6.37
N ALA A 130 -4.34 5.13 5.37
CA ALA A 130 -5.72 5.54 5.20
C ALA A 130 -6.61 5.04 6.37
N ASP A 131 -6.37 3.82 6.84
CA ASP A 131 -7.04 3.26 8.01
C ASP A 131 -6.75 4.09 9.27
N GLU A 132 -5.48 4.45 9.52
CA GLU A 132 -5.06 5.27 10.67
C GLU A 132 -5.70 6.67 10.62
N VAL A 133 -5.72 7.31 9.45
CA VAL A 133 -6.37 8.63 9.30
C VAL A 133 -7.88 8.54 9.59
N CYS A 134 -8.56 7.51 9.07
CA CYS A 134 -9.98 7.28 9.39
C CYS A 134 -10.18 6.99 10.89
N HIS A 135 -9.29 6.21 11.50
CA HIS A 135 -9.33 5.90 12.93
C HIS A 135 -9.20 7.18 13.77
N LEU A 136 -8.19 8.00 13.48
CA LEU A 136 -7.97 9.28 14.14
C LEU A 136 -9.13 10.25 13.95
N ALA A 137 -9.76 10.25 12.77
CA ALA A 137 -10.96 11.04 12.47
C ALA A 137 -12.22 10.57 13.23
N GLY A 138 -12.15 9.47 13.98
CA GLY A 138 -13.28 8.92 14.72
C GLY A 138 -14.32 8.26 13.81
N ASP A 139 -13.90 7.75 12.65
CA ASP A 139 -14.76 7.06 11.70
C ASP A 139 -15.43 5.84 12.37
N LYS A 140 -16.77 5.84 12.37
CA LYS A 140 -17.60 4.72 12.87
C LYS A 140 -18.25 3.92 11.75
N SER A 141 -17.83 4.13 10.51
CA SER A 141 -18.38 3.41 9.37
C SER A 141 -18.17 1.90 9.50
N ALA A 142 -19.22 1.16 9.10
CA ALA A 142 -19.20 -0.28 8.93
C ALA A 142 -19.53 -0.65 7.48
N ASP A 143 -19.32 -1.91 7.12
CA ASP A 143 -19.72 -2.50 5.83
C ASP A 143 -19.11 -1.77 4.62
N PHE A 144 -19.87 -1.55 3.55
CA PHE A 144 -19.34 -0.96 2.30
C PHE A 144 -18.84 0.49 2.45
N SER A 145 -19.42 1.24 3.39
CA SER A 145 -19.01 2.63 3.68
C SER A 145 -17.58 2.70 4.23
N TRP A 146 -17.15 1.65 4.95
CA TRP A 146 -15.81 1.51 5.52
C TRP A 146 -14.73 1.48 4.43
N TYR A 147 -14.95 0.69 3.38
CA TYR A 147 -14.03 0.58 2.23
C TYR A 147 -13.98 1.87 1.42
N THR A 148 -15.16 2.47 1.17
CA THR A 148 -15.27 3.69 0.36
C THR A 148 -14.57 4.87 1.02
N ARG A 149 -14.72 5.04 2.34
CA ARG A 149 -14.04 6.11 3.09
C ARG A 149 -12.52 5.96 3.08
N ARG A 150 -12.00 4.75 3.26
CA ARG A 150 -10.55 4.48 3.20
C ARG A 150 -9.98 4.69 1.80
N ALA A 151 -10.69 4.26 0.76
CA ALA A 151 -10.29 4.53 -0.62
C ALA A 151 -10.24 6.05 -0.90
N ALA A 152 -11.25 6.79 -0.41
CA ALA A 152 -11.29 8.24 -0.52
C ALA A 152 -10.14 8.92 0.23
N VAL A 153 -9.84 8.51 1.47
CA VAL A 153 -8.71 9.06 2.22
C VAL A 153 -7.37 8.72 1.57
N ALA A 154 -7.16 7.48 1.14
CA ALA A 154 -5.96 7.07 0.40
C ALA A 154 -5.76 7.92 -0.85
N SER A 155 -6.84 8.23 -1.58
CA SER A 155 -6.79 9.11 -2.75
C SER A 155 -6.30 10.51 -2.43
N VAL A 156 -6.79 11.09 -1.33
CA VAL A 156 -6.37 12.43 -0.88
C VAL A 156 -4.90 12.41 -0.48
N CYS A 157 -4.45 11.39 0.25
CA CYS A 157 -3.05 11.25 0.64
C CYS A 157 -2.12 11.22 -0.60
N VAL A 158 -2.41 10.36 -1.58
CA VAL A 158 -1.59 10.22 -2.80
C VAL A 158 -1.64 11.50 -3.63
N ALA A 159 -2.82 12.07 -3.86
CA ALA A 159 -2.97 13.29 -4.67
C ALA A 159 -2.25 14.49 -4.04
N SER A 160 -2.31 14.62 -2.72
CA SER A 160 -1.68 15.73 -2.00
C SER A 160 -0.16 15.59 -1.95
N GLU A 161 0.36 14.38 -1.84
CA GLU A 161 1.78 14.09 -1.93
C GLU A 161 2.36 14.41 -3.32
N LEU A 162 1.61 14.10 -4.37
CA LEU A 162 1.99 14.44 -5.74
C LEU A 162 1.90 15.95 -6.00
N HIS A 163 0.90 16.62 -5.44
CA HIS A 163 0.78 18.08 -5.51
C HIS A 163 1.96 18.77 -4.80
N MET A 164 2.34 18.26 -3.62
CA MET A 164 3.50 18.76 -2.86
C MET A 164 4.78 18.73 -3.68
N ILE A 165 5.03 17.69 -4.48
CA ILE A 165 6.25 17.58 -5.30
C ILE A 165 6.38 18.78 -6.24
N VAL A 166 5.28 19.21 -6.86
CA VAL A 166 5.26 20.24 -7.91
C VAL A 166 5.03 21.66 -7.38
N ASP A 167 4.71 21.81 -6.10
CA ASP A 167 4.31 23.08 -5.47
C ASP A 167 5.48 24.05 -5.23
N SER A 168 5.56 25.14 -6.00
CA SER A 168 6.63 26.15 -5.83
C SER A 168 6.29 27.29 -4.86
N SER A 169 5.12 27.23 -4.20
CA SER A 169 4.67 28.25 -3.25
C SER A 169 5.45 28.24 -1.93
N GLU A 170 5.49 29.39 -1.26
CA GLU A 170 6.08 29.54 0.06
C GLU A 170 5.33 28.67 1.09
N ASP A 171 6.07 27.98 1.96
CA ASP A 171 5.54 27.09 3.00
C ASP A 171 4.48 26.08 2.52
N LEU A 172 4.53 25.67 1.25
CA LEU A 172 3.56 24.75 0.63
C LEU A 172 2.11 25.26 0.74
N ALA A 173 1.90 26.57 0.60
CA ALA A 173 0.59 27.19 0.70
C ALA A 173 -0.44 26.62 -0.29
N ASP A 174 -0.02 26.35 -1.53
CA ASP A 174 -0.89 25.78 -2.56
C ASP A 174 -1.27 24.33 -2.22
N THR A 175 -0.32 23.53 -1.72
CA THR A 175 -0.60 22.17 -1.22
C THR A 175 -1.57 22.18 -0.05
N LYS A 176 -1.40 23.10 0.90
CA LYS A 176 -2.32 23.26 2.04
C LYS A 176 -3.74 23.58 1.57
N ALA A 177 -3.88 24.51 0.62
CA ALA A 177 -5.17 24.85 0.01
C ALA A 177 -5.77 23.66 -0.78
N PHE A 178 -4.93 22.89 -1.47
CA PHE A 178 -5.33 21.70 -2.21
C PHE A 178 -5.93 20.63 -1.27
N VAL A 179 -5.23 20.31 -0.17
CA VAL A 179 -5.70 19.33 0.83
C VAL A 179 -7.05 19.77 1.40
N LYS A 180 -7.18 21.02 1.82
CA LYS A 180 -8.41 21.58 2.36
C LYS A 180 -9.59 21.43 1.39
N ARG A 181 -9.37 21.73 0.10
CA ARG A 181 -10.40 21.56 -0.94
C ARG A 181 -10.82 20.10 -1.09
N ARG A 182 -9.85 19.16 -1.15
CA ARG A 182 -10.13 17.72 -1.28
C ARG A 182 -10.92 17.18 -0.09
N ILE A 183 -10.55 17.55 1.13
CA ILE A 183 -11.30 17.16 2.33
C ILE A 183 -12.72 17.75 2.33
N SER A 184 -12.89 19.01 1.89
CA SER A 184 -14.21 19.63 1.77
C SER A 184 -15.11 18.92 0.74
N GLU A 185 -14.53 18.39 -0.34
CA GLU A 185 -15.25 17.57 -1.31
C GLU A 185 -15.71 16.24 -0.70
N LEU A 186 -14.85 15.59 0.09
CA LEU A 186 -15.24 14.39 0.85
C LEU A 186 -16.40 14.67 1.81
N LYS A 187 -16.36 15.81 2.51
CA LYS A 187 -17.46 16.26 3.40
C LYS A 187 -18.77 16.50 2.66
N THR A 188 -18.69 16.94 1.39
CA THR A 188 -19.88 17.14 0.55
C THR A 188 -20.44 15.81 0.07
N LEU A 189 -19.57 14.88 -0.33
CA LEU A 189 -19.95 13.53 -0.75
C LEU A 189 -20.60 12.74 0.39
N ASP A 190 -20.09 12.88 1.62
CA ASP A 190 -20.64 12.20 2.80
C ASP A 190 -22.09 12.67 3.12
N LYS A 191 -22.41 13.92 2.80
CA LYS A 191 -23.77 14.49 2.97
C LYS A 191 -24.74 14.10 1.86
N ALA A 192 -24.24 13.51 0.76
CA ALA A 192 -25.02 13.17 -0.43
C ALA A 192 -24.81 11.69 -0.81
N PRO A 193 -25.31 10.73 -0.01
CA PRO A 193 -25.05 9.30 -0.20
C PRO A 193 -25.52 8.74 -1.55
N SER A 194 -26.45 9.38 -2.25
CA SER A 194 -26.83 9.00 -3.62
C SER A 194 -25.70 9.19 -4.65
N LEU A 195 -24.77 10.14 -4.40
CA LEU A 195 -23.56 10.29 -5.21
C LEU A 195 -22.52 9.21 -4.87
N VAL A 196 -22.60 8.64 -3.66
CA VAL A 196 -21.73 7.55 -3.22
C VAL A 196 -22.15 6.22 -3.86
N SER A 197 -23.44 5.99 -4.10
CA SER A 197 -23.89 4.83 -4.89
C SER A 197 -23.51 4.91 -6.37
N ASP A 198 -23.41 6.13 -6.93
CA ASP A 198 -22.87 6.33 -8.28
C ASP A 198 -21.33 6.23 -8.29
N PHE A 199 -20.68 6.70 -7.22
CA PHE A 199 -19.26 6.48 -6.95
C PHE A 199 -18.95 5.00 -6.71
N GLN A 200 -19.88 4.19 -6.22
CA GLN A 200 -19.71 2.75 -5.96
C GLN A 200 -19.54 1.94 -7.26
N LEU A 201 -20.22 2.33 -8.34
CA LEU A 201 -19.94 1.86 -9.71
C LEU A 201 -18.71 2.54 -10.33
N GLY A 202 -18.32 3.68 -9.76
CA GLY A 202 -17.17 4.48 -10.14
C GLY A 202 -15.92 4.28 -9.27
N VAL A 203 -15.84 3.37 -8.30
CA VAL A 203 -14.60 3.20 -7.50
C VAL A 203 -13.49 2.66 -8.40
N THR A 204 -13.86 1.82 -9.38
CA THR A 204 -13.00 1.46 -10.51
C THR A 204 -12.62 2.67 -11.37
N SER A 205 -13.51 3.65 -11.54
CA SER A 205 -13.26 4.85 -12.34
C SER A 205 -12.60 6.00 -11.57
N VAL A 206 -12.67 6.06 -10.24
CA VAL A 206 -12.07 7.10 -9.38
C VAL A 206 -10.64 6.72 -9.02
N LEU A 207 -10.37 5.43 -8.81
CA LEU A 207 -9.00 4.91 -8.88
C LEU A 207 -8.37 5.23 -10.25
N GLY A 208 -9.16 5.17 -11.33
CA GLY A 208 -8.76 5.63 -12.68
C GLY A 208 -8.69 7.16 -12.84
N ALA A 209 -9.53 7.93 -12.14
CA ALA A 209 -9.62 9.40 -12.22
C ALA A 209 -8.46 10.08 -11.49
N LEU A 210 -7.98 9.47 -10.41
CA LEU A 210 -6.72 9.85 -9.76
C LEU A 210 -5.55 9.52 -10.67
N GLY A 211 -5.57 8.37 -11.35
CA GLY A 211 -4.59 8.03 -12.38
C GLY A 211 -4.51 9.07 -13.50
N THR A 212 -5.65 9.58 -13.99
CA THR A 212 -5.69 10.60 -15.05
C THR A 212 -5.39 12.01 -14.56
N ALA A 213 -5.82 12.39 -13.35
CA ALA A 213 -5.50 13.68 -12.75
C ALA A 213 -4.02 13.79 -12.37
N VAL A 214 -3.39 12.69 -11.94
CA VAL A 214 -1.96 12.64 -11.63
C VAL A 214 -1.11 12.71 -12.91
N VAL A 215 -1.55 12.08 -14.00
CA VAL A 215 -0.89 12.19 -15.31
C VAL A 215 -1.05 13.61 -15.91
N SER A 216 -2.17 14.31 -15.65
CA SER A 216 -2.37 15.68 -16.15
C SER A 216 -1.69 16.75 -15.30
N LEU A 217 -1.40 16.46 -14.03
CA LEU A 217 -0.68 17.34 -13.09
C LEU A 217 0.84 17.13 -13.08
N ALA A 218 1.37 16.20 -13.89
CA ALA A 218 2.80 15.95 -13.99
C ALA A 218 3.50 17.02 -14.88
N PRO A 219 4.30 17.95 -14.34
CA PRO A 219 5.19 18.75 -15.15
C PRO A 219 6.33 17.87 -15.68
N LYS A 220 6.79 18.18 -16.91
CA LYS A 220 7.95 17.56 -17.55
C LYS A 220 9.25 18.01 -16.87
N GLY A 221 9.53 17.51 -15.67
CA GLY A 221 10.76 17.77 -14.93
C GLY A 221 11.78 16.62 -15.07
N PRO A 222 13.08 16.91 -15.09
CA PRO A 222 14.11 15.87 -15.13
C PRO A 222 14.14 15.14 -13.77
N GLY A 223 14.00 13.81 -13.79
CA GLY A 223 14.04 12.95 -12.59
C GLY A 223 12.74 12.22 -12.26
N LEU A 224 11.64 12.49 -12.97
CA LEU A 224 10.43 11.67 -12.86
C LEU A 224 10.60 10.36 -13.68
N PRO A 225 10.19 9.19 -13.15
CA PRO A 225 10.02 7.99 -13.97
C PRO A 225 9.07 8.24 -15.14
N ASP A 226 9.29 7.52 -16.25
CA ASP A 226 8.49 7.66 -17.46
C ASP A 226 6.98 7.63 -17.15
N PRO A 227 6.15 8.48 -17.80
CA PRO A 227 4.71 8.55 -17.53
C PRO A 227 4.00 7.19 -17.61
N GLY A 228 4.47 6.29 -18.49
CA GLY A 228 3.97 4.92 -18.58
C GLY A 228 4.35 4.04 -17.39
N LEU A 229 5.56 4.21 -16.84
CA LEU A 229 6.01 3.50 -15.64
C LEU A 229 5.28 3.99 -14.40
N LEU A 230 5.04 5.30 -14.30
CA LEU A 230 4.19 5.88 -13.25
C LEU A 230 2.77 5.35 -13.33
N ALA A 231 2.17 5.34 -14.52
CA ALA A 231 0.82 4.83 -14.71
C ALA A 231 0.72 3.34 -14.34
N ALA A 232 1.66 2.50 -14.81
CA ALA A 232 1.69 1.07 -14.49
C ALA A 232 1.93 0.80 -13.01
N GLY A 233 2.84 1.56 -12.39
CA GLY A 233 3.16 1.46 -10.98
C GLY A 233 2.00 1.89 -10.08
N LEU A 234 1.35 3.02 -10.42
CA LEU A 234 0.15 3.47 -9.72
C LEU A 234 -0.96 2.45 -9.88
N GLN A 235 -1.17 1.91 -11.09
CA GLN A 235 -2.12 0.85 -11.32
C GLN A 235 -1.84 -0.40 -10.46
N ALA A 236 -0.58 -0.81 -10.34
CA ALA A 236 -0.19 -1.94 -9.50
C ALA A 236 -0.46 -1.66 -8.01
N VAL A 237 -0.19 -0.44 -7.54
CA VAL A 237 -0.52 -0.04 -6.16
C VAL A 237 -2.03 -0.04 -5.96
N LEU A 238 -2.83 0.50 -6.89
CA LEU A 238 -4.29 0.54 -6.80
C LEU A 238 -4.91 -0.87 -6.84
N GLN A 239 -4.38 -1.76 -7.67
CA GLN A 239 -4.78 -3.17 -7.71
C GLN A 239 -4.51 -3.88 -6.39
N ASN A 240 -3.34 -3.64 -5.79
CA ASN A 240 -2.98 -4.22 -4.50
C ASN A 240 -3.69 -3.54 -3.33
N LEU A 241 -4.12 -2.28 -3.45
CA LEU A 241 -4.77 -1.52 -2.39
C LEU A 241 -6.08 -2.18 -1.93
N ALA A 242 -6.84 -2.76 -2.85
CA ALA A 242 -8.05 -3.50 -2.51
C ALA A 242 -7.75 -4.77 -1.71
N ALA A 243 -6.65 -5.47 -2.02
CA ALA A 243 -6.20 -6.66 -1.29
C ALA A 243 -5.55 -6.31 0.06
N ALA A 244 -4.94 -5.13 0.15
CA ALA A 244 -4.26 -4.59 1.33
C ALA A 244 -5.20 -3.98 2.37
N ALA A 245 -6.47 -3.77 2.02
CA ALA A 245 -7.43 -3.13 2.90
C ALA A 245 -7.61 -3.96 4.20
N PRO A 246 -7.53 -3.33 5.40
CA PRO A 246 -7.78 -4.04 6.65
C PRO A 246 -9.18 -4.69 6.68
N ALA A 247 -9.39 -5.66 7.57
CA ALA A 247 -10.73 -6.20 7.77
C ALA A 247 -11.61 -5.17 8.51
N PRO A 248 -12.89 -4.97 8.12
CA PRO A 248 -13.80 -4.13 8.87
C PRO A 248 -14.01 -4.69 10.28
N PRO A 249 -14.31 -3.83 11.28
CA PRO A 249 -14.60 -4.30 12.64
C PRO A 249 -15.80 -5.25 12.63
N MET A 250 -15.63 -6.44 13.22
CA MET A 250 -16.65 -7.49 13.30
C MET A 250 -17.87 -6.97 14.08
N GLY A 251 -18.96 -6.67 13.37
CA GLY A 251 -20.19 -6.13 13.98
C GLY A 251 -21.20 -5.53 12.99
N GLY A 252 -20.79 -5.24 11.75
CA GLY A 252 -21.70 -4.88 10.66
C GLY A 252 -22.33 -6.11 10.02
N SER A 253 -23.66 -6.14 9.95
CA SER A 253 -24.42 -7.16 9.25
C SER A 253 -24.22 -6.98 7.75
N PHE A 254 -23.45 -7.86 7.12
CA PHE A 254 -23.33 -7.92 5.66
C PHE A 254 -24.68 -8.24 5.01
N GLY A 255 -25.45 -7.20 4.69
CA GLY A 255 -26.59 -7.26 3.80
C GLY A 255 -26.22 -6.67 2.44
N GLY A 256 -25.66 -7.48 1.55
CA GLY A 256 -25.37 -7.07 0.17
C GLY A 256 -25.15 -8.27 -0.75
N PRO A 257 -25.70 -8.29 -1.98
CA PRO A 257 -25.63 -9.44 -2.86
C PRO A 257 -24.31 -9.43 -3.63
N ALA A 258 -23.34 -10.25 -3.22
CA ALA A 258 -22.16 -10.58 -4.02
C ALA A 258 -21.48 -11.86 -3.53
N ALA A 259 -22.23 -12.96 -3.54
CA ALA A 259 -21.71 -14.32 -3.57
C ALA A 259 -22.31 -15.09 -4.77
N ALA A 260 -22.54 -14.39 -5.88
CA ALA A 260 -23.07 -14.96 -7.13
C ALA A 260 -22.19 -14.54 -8.30
N ALA A 261 -20.93 -14.99 -8.28
CA ALA A 261 -20.06 -15.06 -9.46
C ALA A 261 -18.96 -16.10 -9.21
N ALA A 262 -19.37 -17.29 -8.75
CA ALA A 262 -18.50 -18.46 -8.64
C ALA A 262 -19.33 -19.74 -8.61
N GLU A 263 -20.31 -19.89 -9.50
CA GLU A 263 -20.93 -21.20 -9.77
C GLU A 263 -21.73 -21.13 -11.06
N GLU A 264 -21.07 -21.43 -12.19
CA GLU A 264 -21.71 -21.98 -13.39
C GLU A 264 -20.63 -22.53 -14.34
N SER A 265 -20.11 -23.74 -14.03
CA SER A 265 -19.66 -24.67 -15.07
C SER A 265 -19.64 -26.10 -14.53
N SER A 266 -20.81 -26.65 -14.22
CA SER A 266 -20.99 -28.09 -14.09
C SER A 266 -22.47 -28.41 -14.24
N ILE A 267 -22.87 -28.92 -15.41
CA ILE A 267 -23.75 -30.09 -15.54
C ILE A 267 -23.64 -30.61 -16.99
N ALA A 268 -23.10 -31.83 -17.06
CA ALA A 268 -23.30 -32.94 -17.99
C ALA A 268 -23.84 -32.71 -19.41
N GLY A 269 -23.08 -33.21 -20.39
CA GLY A 269 -23.56 -33.66 -21.70
C GLY A 269 -22.76 -34.88 -22.14
N GLU A 270 -23.47 -35.98 -22.39
CA GLU A 270 -23.00 -37.31 -22.74
C GLU A 270 -22.13 -37.35 -24.01
N GLY A 271 -21.27 -38.37 -24.12
CA GLY A 271 -20.18 -38.46 -25.10
C GLY A 271 -20.59 -38.68 -26.57
N PRO A 272 -19.58 -38.90 -27.43
CA PRO A 272 -19.64 -40.12 -28.21
C PRO A 272 -18.34 -40.93 -28.22
N VAL A 273 -18.57 -42.23 -28.42
CA VAL A 273 -17.65 -43.33 -28.68
C VAL A 273 -16.61 -43.01 -29.77
N PHE A 274 -15.36 -43.39 -29.53
CA PHE A 274 -14.47 -43.84 -30.61
C PHE A 274 -13.63 -45.03 -30.13
N ASP A 275 -13.75 -46.11 -30.88
CA ASP A 275 -13.11 -47.41 -30.74
C ASP A 275 -11.75 -47.39 -31.46
N GLY A 276 -10.74 -48.10 -30.93
CA GLY A 276 -9.42 -48.16 -31.58
C GLY A 276 -8.24 -48.61 -30.70
N ALA A 277 -8.19 -49.92 -30.42
CA ALA A 277 -7.06 -50.86 -30.32
C ALA A 277 -5.68 -50.47 -29.69
N PRO A 278 -4.96 -51.46 -29.10
CA PRO A 278 -3.87 -51.24 -28.15
C PRO A 278 -2.47 -51.32 -28.79
N GLU A 279 -1.48 -50.64 -28.20
CA GLU A 279 -0.08 -50.91 -28.48
C GLU A 279 0.68 -51.03 -27.15
N GLU A 280 1.35 -52.18 -27.01
CA GLU A 280 2.08 -52.60 -25.82
C GLU A 280 3.41 -51.85 -25.67
N ASP A 281 3.79 -51.52 -24.43
CA ASP A 281 5.21 -51.37 -24.07
C ASP A 281 5.54 -52.28 -22.88
N PRO A 282 6.36 -53.33 -23.09
CA PRO A 282 6.57 -54.41 -22.14
C PRO A 282 7.93 -54.30 -21.45
N LEU A 283 8.16 -53.44 -20.45
CA LEU A 283 9.45 -53.47 -19.74
C LEU A 283 9.38 -53.00 -18.26
N ALA A 284 9.89 -53.90 -17.41
CA ALA A 284 10.43 -53.70 -16.05
C ALA A 284 9.43 -53.48 -14.89
N LYS A 285 8.94 -54.55 -14.24
CA LYS A 285 9.54 -55.24 -13.07
C LYS A 285 9.82 -54.32 -11.87
N LYS A 286 8.96 -54.38 -10.85
CA LYS A 286 9.07 -55.19 -9.61
C LYS A 286 9.90 -54.53 -8.50
N VAL A 287 9.20 -53.95 -7.52
CA VAL A 287 9.54 -54.08 -6.09
C VAL A 287 8.20 -54.02 -5.35
N ASP A 288 7.70 -55.15 -4.83
CA ASP A 288 7.50 -55.22 -3.38
C ASP A 288 7.19 -56.63 -2.87
N THR A 289 7.80 -56.83 -1.71
CA THR A 289 7.80 -57.91 -0.72
C THR A 289 6.64 -58.92 -0.67
N THR A 290 7.04 -60.17 -0.83
CA THR A 290 6.35 -61.40 -0.39
C THR A 290 6.16 -61.44 1.13
N ALA A 291 4.91 -61.58 1.59
CA ALA A 291 4.60 -62.18 2.88
C ALA A 291 3.35 -63.10 2.77
N ALA A 292 3.65 -64.40 2.77
CA ALA A 292 2.88 -65.51 3.35
C ALA A 292 1.35 -65.61 3.14
N ARG A 293 0.93 -66.60 2.33
CA ARG A 293 0.07 -67.68 2.86
C ARG A 293 0.17 -68.98 2.04
N LYS A 294 0.57 -70.01 2.77
CA LYS A 294 0.66 -71.44 2.42
C LYS A 294 -0.72 -72.00 2.07
N ASN A 295 -0.82 -72.83 1.03
CA ASN A 295 -1.50 -74.14 1.00
C ASN A 295 -1.48 -74.73 -0.40
N MET A 296 -0.71 -75.81 -0.58
CA MET A 296 -0.76 -76.65 -1.76
C MET A 296 -0.87 -78.12 -1.33
N LYS A 297 -1.83 -78.78 -1.98
CA LYS A 297 -1.98 -80.22 -2.24
C LYS A 297 -2.37 -81.14 -1.09
N ASP A 298 -3.53 -81.78 -1.30
CA ASP A 298 -3.60 -83.23 -1.30
C ASP A 298 -3.89 -83.73 -2.72
N THR A 299 -3.05 -84.65 -3.18
CA THR A 299 -3.38 -85.80 -4.04
C THR A 299 -2.60 -86.96 -3.47
#